data_AF-A0A816G7Z2-F1
#
_entry.id   AF-A0A816G7Z2-F1
#
_cell.length_a   1.000
_cell.length_b   1.000
_cell.length_c   1.000
_cell.angle_alpha   90.00
_cell.angle_beta   90.00
_cell.angle_gamma   90.00
#
_symmetry.space_group_name_H-M   'P 1'
#
loop_
_entity.id
_entity.type
_entity.pdbx_description
1 polymer ?
#
loop_
_entity_poly.entity_id
_entity_poly.type
_entity_poly.pdbx_seq_one_letter_code
_entity_poly.pdbx_strand_id
1 'polypeptide(L)'
;VLNRDIDDDMQMNEFALQKNSPLGFADLGLLATVGPQTIHVYDKLRVVVLSTDNGEIRDSNKIMFMRVLKCTTCYLLSVRHYR
;
A
#
# COMPACT_ATOMS: atom_id res chain seq x y z
N VAL A 1 -19.71 26.46 20.65
CA VAL A 1 -19.06 26.30 19.32
C VAL A 1 -17.57 26.33 19.60
N LEU A 2 -16.85 25.23 19.35
CA LEU A 2 -15.39 25.25 19.47
C LEU A 2 -14.87 26.09 18.31
N ASN A 3 -14.17 27.18 18.59
CA ASN A 3 -13.42 27.92 17.57
C ASN A 3 -12.36 26.96 17.03
N ARG A 4 -12.55 26.51 15.80
CA ARG A 4 -11.52 25.82 15.04
C ARG A 4 -10.84 26.82 14.14
N ASP A 5 -9.53 26.91 14.23
CA ASP A 5 -8.73 27.74 13.34
C ASP A 5 -8.41 26.98 12.05
N ILE A 6 -8.04 27.73 11.01
CA ILE A 6 -7.52 27.13 9.77
C ILE A 6 -6.21 26.40 10.12
N ASP A 7 -6.03 25.19 9.60
CA ASP A 7 -4.89 24.30 9.86
C ASP A 7 -4.84 23.64 11.25
N ASP A 8 -5.95 23.66 12.02
CA ASP A 8 -6.04 22.97 13.32
C ASP A 8 -5.83 21.45 13.22
N ASP A 9 -6.31 20.84 12.12
CA ASP A 9 -6.27 19.38 11.92
C ASP A 9 -5.01 18.93 11.15
N MET A 10 -4.42 19.79 10.31
CA MET A 10 -3.19 19.50 9.56
C MET A 10 -2.59 20.79 8.99
N GLN A 11 -1.29 20.99 9.15
CA GLN A 11 -0.60 22.17 8.63
C GLN A 11 -0.18 22.01 7.16
N MET A 12 -0.14 23.12 6.44
CA MET A 12 0.39 23.14 5.08
C MET A 12 1.86 22.68 5.07
N ASN A 13 2.18 21.72 4.20
CA ASN A 13 3.48 21.01 4.10
C ASN A 13 3.78 20.02 5.25
N GLU A 14 2.81 19.72 6.10
CA GLU A 14 2.94 18.59 7.04
C GLU A 14 2.88 17.25 6.29
N PHE A 15 3.64 16.26 6.76
CA PHE A 15 3.59 14.93 6.21
C PHE A 15 2.31 14.22 6.65
N ALA A 16 1.30 14.21 5.77
CA ALA A 16 0.02 13.53 6.02
C ALA A 16 0.17 12.02 6.28
N LEU A 17 1.18 11.37 5.71
CA LEU A 17 1.41 9.93 5.85
C LEU A 17 2.88 9.60 6.08
N GLN A 18 3.13 8.55 6.87
CA GLN A 18 4.47 8.05 7.12
C GLN A 18 5.03 7.30 5.90
N LYS A 19 6.26 7.62 5.50
CA LYS A 19 6.95 6.86 4.45
C LYS A 19 7.09 5.38 4.83
N ASN A 20 6.98 4.49 3.84
CA ASN A 20 7.04 3.03 4.00
C ASN A 20 5.88 2.43 4.83
N SER A 21 4.82 3.18 5.11
CA SER A 21 3.61 2.59 5.66
C SER A 21 2.83 1.85 4.57
N PRO A 22 2.15 0.74 4.90
CA PRO A 22 1.12 0.17 4.05
C PRO A 22 -0.02 1.18 3.88
N LEU A 23 -0.48 1.36 2.65
CA LEU A 23 -1.62 2.21 2.35
C LEU A 23 -2.93 1.44 2.60
N GLY A 24 -3.68 1.89 3.59
CA GLY A 24 -5.05 1.46 3.86
C GLY A 24 -6.10 2.36 3.23
N PHE A 25 -7.37 2.01 3.41
CA PHE A 25 -8.49 2.79 2.92
C PHE A 25 -8.58 4.19 3.55
N ALA A 26 -8.24 4.31 4.84
CA ALA A 26 -8.23 5.59 5.54
C ALA A 26 -7.18 6.55 4.95
N ASP A 27 -5.99 6.03 4.62
CA ASP A 27 -4.91 6.81 4.02
C ASP A 27 -5.29 7.33 2.64
N LEU A 28 -5.97 6.50 1.82
CA LEU A 28 -6.50 6.92 0.53
C LEU A 28 -7.58 8.00 0.67
N GLY A 29 -8.43 7.91 1.69
CA GLY A 29 -9.41 8.94 2.02
C GLY A 29 -8.75 10.26 2.39
N LEU A 30 -7.72 10.23 3.24
CA LEU A 30 -6.93 11.41 3.62
C LEU A 30 -6.22 12.02 2.40
N LEU A 31 -5.62 11.19 1.54
CA LEU A 31 -4.96 11.68 0.33
C LEU A 31 -5.94 12.33 -0.64
N ALA A 32 -7.18 11.85 -0.70
CA ALA A 32 -8.22 12.46 -1.52
C ALA A 32 -8.64 13.85 -1.02
N THR A 33 -8.53 14.14 0.28
CA THR A 33 -8.88 15.46 0.84
C THR A 33 -7.74 16.47 0.76
N VAL A 34 -6.49 16.02 0.86
CA VAL A 34 -5.31 16.92 0.87
C VAL A 34 -4.84 17.34 -0.53
N GLY A 35 -5.41 16.77 -1.59
CA GLY A 35 -5.25 17.27 -2.97
C GLY A 35 -4.36 16.50 -3.96
N PRO A 36 -3.46 15.57 -3.57
CA PRO A 36 -2.72 14.77 -4.56
C PRO A 36 -3.66 13.90 -5.41
N GLN A 37 -3.70 14.14 -6.72
CA GLN A 37 -4.45 13.28 -7.65
C GLN A 37 -3.76 11.94 -7.92
N THR A 38 -2.44 11.90 -7.73
CA THR A 38 -1.61 10.69 -7.90
C THR A 38 -0.60 10.63 -6.78
N ILE A 39 -0.25 9.40 -6.37
CA ILE A 39 0.78 9.12 -5.35
C ILE A 39 1.83 8.17 -5.89
N HIS A 40 3.07 8.34 -5.43
CA HIS A 40 4.13 7.37 -5.69
C HIS A 40 4.10 6.24 -4.65
N VAL A 41 4.10 5.00 -5.13
CA VAL A 41 4.16 3.78 -4.31
C VAL A 41 5.30 2.90 -4.80
N TYR A 42 5.77 1.99 -3.95
CA TYR A 42 6.72 0.98 -4.38
C TYR A 42 6.05 -0.01 -5.35
N ASP A 43 6.83 -0.47 -6.32
CA ASP A 43 6.39 -1.52 -7.23
C ASP A 43 6.07 -2.81 -6.47
N LYS A 44 5.09 -3.55 -7.00
CA LYS A 44 4.78 -4.88 -6.47
C LYS A 44 5.98 -5.80 -6.60
N LEU A 45 6.27 -6.56 -5.53
CA LEU A 45 7.28 -7.60 -5.54
C LEU A 45 6.96 -8.65 -6.62
N ARG A 46 7.98 -9.00 -7.41
CA ARG A 46 7.88 -10.06 -8.42
C ARG A 46 8.45 -11.35 -7.85
N VAL A 47 7.60 -12.34 -7.66
CA VAL A 47 7.96 -13.64 -7.09
C VAL A 47 7.64 -14.74 -8.09
N VAL A 48 8.62 -15.60 -8.38
CA VAL A 48 8.45 -16.79 -9.23
C VAL A 48 8.25 -18.00 -8.34
N VAL A 49 7.16 -18.75 -8.56
CA VAL A 49 6.83 -19.95 -7.79
C VAL A 49 6.91 -21.18 -8.69
N LEU A 50 7.85 -22.06 -8.36
CA LEU A 50 8.09 -23.32 -9.05
C LEU A 50 7.71 -24.47 -8.11
N SER A 51 7.34 -25.59 -8.72
CA SER A 51 7.15 -26.85 -8.02
C SER A 51 7.70 -27.96 -8.88
N THR A 52 8.19 -29.00 -8.22
CA THR A 52 8.86 -30.13 -8.83
C THR A 52 8.17 -31.41 -8.36
N ASP A 53 7.48 -32.09 -9.26
CA ASP A 53 6.94 -33.43 -9.03
C ASP A 53 6.78 -34.18 -10.36
N ASN A 54 6.38 -35.45 -10.27
CA ASN A 54 6.07 -36.30 -11.42
C ASN A 54 4.60 -36.20 -11.88
N GLY A 55 3.83 -35.24 -11.35
CA GLY A 55 2.44 -34.96 -11.73
C GLY A 55 1.38 -35.92 -11.18
N GLU A 56 1.75 -36.84 -10.28
CA GLU A 56 0.85 -37.88 -9.77
C GLU A 56 -0.16 -37.35 -8.73
N ILE A 57 0.15 -36.24 -8.06
CA ILE A 57 -0.69 -35.63 -7.03
C ILE A 57 -0.86 -34.13 -7.34
N ARG A 58 -2.04 -33.59 -7.05
CA ARG A 58 -2.28 -32.15 -7.15
C ARG A 58 -1.41 -31.37 -6.15
N ASP A 59 -0.56 -30.50 -6.67
CA ASP A 59 0.28 -29.63 -5.85
C ASP A 59 -0.53 -28.52 -5.16
N SER A 60 -0.95 -28.82 -3.93
CA SER A 60 -1.67 -27.89 -3.07
C SER A 60 -0.76 -26.83 -2.44
N ASN A 61 0.55 -27.08 -2.34
CA ASN A 61 1.50 -26.16 -1.73
C ASN A 61 1.72 -24.95 -2.63
N LYS A 62 1.96 -25.17 -3.93
CA LYS A 62 2.07 -24.08 -4.91
C LYS A 62 0.79 -23.26 -4.97
N ILE A 63 -0.38 -23.91 -4.93
CA ILE A 63 -1.67 -23.22 -4.94
C ILE A 63 -1.83 -22.33 -3.71
N MET A 64 -1.57 -22.88 -2.52
CA MET A 64 -1.71 -22.15 -1.27
C MET A 64 -0.71 -20.99 -1.19
N PHE A 65 0.55 -21.22 -1.55
CA PHE A 65 1.59 -20.20 -1.55
C PHE A 65 1.28 -19.06 -2.52
N MET A 66 0.83 -19.38 -3.73
CA MET A 66 0.37 -18.38 -4.70
C MET A 66 -0.82 -17.55 -4.18
N ARG A 67 -1.72 -18.17 -3.41
CA ARG A 67 -2.85 -17.47 -2.79
C ARG A 67 -2.38 -16.52 -1.70
N VAL A 68 -1.48 -16.96 -0.83
CA VAL A 68 -0.90 -16.13 0.23
C VAL A 68 -0.19 -14.92 -0.36
N LEU A 69 0.68 -15.10 -1.36
CA LEU A 69 1.40 -14.01 -2.03
C LEU A 69 0.45 -12.97 -2.64
N LYS A 70 -0.65 -13.43 -3.26
CA LYS A 70 -1.67 -12.52 -3.82
C LYS A 70 -2.38 -11.71 -2.73
N CYS A 71 -2.70 -12.33 -1.59
CA CYS A 71 -3.41 -11.67 -0.50
C CYS A 71 -2.52 -10.75 0.36
N THR A 72 -1.21 -11.00 0.44
CA THR A 72 -0.27 -10.19 1.23
C THR A 72 0.32 -9.01 0.47
N THR A 73 0.04 -8.88 -0.83
CA THR A 73 0.57 -7.76 -1.62
C THR A 73 -0.12 -6.45 -1.19
N CYS A 74 0.54 -5.68 -0.34
CA CYS A 74 0.17 -4.31 0.02
C CYS A 74 0.95 -3.29 -0.79
N TYR A 75 0.35 -2.13 -1.06
CA TYR A 75 1.06 -0.99 -1.62
C TYR A 75 1.75 -0.25 -0.48
N LEU A 76 3.06 -0.08 -0.57
CA LEU A 76 3.83 0.73 0.36
C LEU A 76 3.99 2.14 -0.20
N LEU A 77 3.73 3.15 0.63
CA LEU A 77 3.92 4.54 0.22
C LEU A 77 5.40 4.83 -0.07
N SER A 78 5.68 5.31 -1.28
CA SER A 78 7.01 5.72 -1.71
C SER A 78 7.04 7.24 -1.77
N VAL A 79 7.53 7.87 -0.69
CA VAL A 79 7.71 9.33 -0.72
C VAL A 79 8.96 9.65 -1.55
N ARG A 80 8.76 9.94 -2.83
CA ARG A 80 9.63 10.83 -3.60
C ARG A 80 9.08 12.23 -3.39
N HIS A 81 9.93 13.15 -2.93
CA HIS A 81 9.59 14.54 -2.67
C HIS A 81 8.62 15.09 -3.73
N TYR A 82 7.39 15.41 -3.31
CA TYR A 82 6.56 16.37 -4.04
C TYR A 82 7.25 17.71 -3.85
N ARG A 83 7.86 18.20 -4.93
CA ARG A 83 8.26 19.60 -5.06
C ARG A 83 7.11 20.38 -5.65
#